data_AF-A0A2E1KHZ2-F1
#
_entry.id   AF-A0A2E1KHZ2-F1
#
_cell.length_a   1.000
_cell.length_b   1.000
_cell.length_c   1.000
_cell.angle_alpha   90.00
_cell.angle_beta   90.00
_cell.angle_gamma   90.00
#
_symmetry.space_group_name_H-M   'P 1'
#
loop_
_entity.id
_entity.type
_entity.pdbx_description
1 polymer ?
#
loop_
_entity_poly.entity_id
_entity_poly.type
_entity_poly.pdbx_seq_one_letter_code
_entity_poly.pdbx_strand_id
1 'polypeptide(L)'
;MSNYSALALLLCPMTVVAIAGEDAADITAALSRAGENRPQIEEALRRSADDQREGMQFLVAHMPQRDLQSLSAEFLLENVELAYQAWRAATWKQRVPREIFLNHVLPYCSINERRDNWRKDFHTRFRKRVQNSKTISQATAILNQTIFREFNVRFSTKRPKADQSPYETITAGLASCTGLSVLLVDACRAVGIPARVVGTPLWSDNSGNHSWVEVWDQGWHFTGAAEPAGEQLDRAWFSGRAATAQRDQRMHAIYAVSYKRTPLSFPLVWDTSIDYVYAVNVSDRYTQTAQQLAAGMISVSFRLIDEQRRQRLAAELRIRDTTGKPALSGTTKDERFDPNDHLTFHLKQGQSYDLDLRWSGQRLSKRITPEKEGVVYTFRRRELQPIPKKP
;
A
#
# COMPACT_ATOMS: atom_id res chain seq x y z
N MET A 1 -59.86 -44.59 32.31
CA MET A 1 -58.62 -44.95 31.59
C MET A 1 -58.70 -44.36 30.20
N SER A 2 -57.94 -43.29 29.94
CA SER A 2 -57.44 -42.91 28.61
C SER A 2 -56.53 -41.70 28.79
N ASN A 3 -55.23 -41.97 28.74
CA ASN A 3 -54.17 -40.96 28.75
C ASN A 3 -54.03 -40.40 27.33
N TYR A 4 -54.22 -39.10 27.16
CA TYR A 4 -53.74 -38.37 25.98
C TYR A 4 -52.35 -37.82 26.29
N SER A 5 -51.33 -38.43 25.70
CA SER A 5 -49.96 -37.91 25.69
C SER A 5 -49.89 -36.69 24.78
N ALA A 6 -49.71 -35.50 25.36
CA ALA A 6 -49.43 -34.28 24.63
C ALA A 6 -47.93 -34.23 24.26
N LEU A 7 -47.67 -34.17 22.97
CA LEU A 7 -46.36 -33.99 22.35
C LEU A 7 -45.86 -32.56 22.63
N ALA A 8 -44.83 -32.41 23.46
CA ALA A 8 -44.18 -31.12 23.68
C ALA A 8 -43.23 -30.81 22.51
N LEU A 9 -43.68 -29.97 21.57
CA LEU A 9 -42.80 -29.31 20.61
C LEU A 9 -41.92 -28.30 21.36
N LEU A 10 -40.65 -28.63 21.56
CA LEU A 10 -39.60 -27.70 21.99
C LEU A 10 -39.34 -26.70 20.85
N LEU A 11 -40.00 -25.54 20.92
CA LEU A 11 -39.61 -24.35 20.17
C LEU A 11 -38.30 -23.83 20.78
N CYS A 12 -37.19 -24.06 20.07
CA CYS A 12 -35.90 -23.48 20.37
C CYS A 12 -36.01 -21.95 20.20
N PRO A 13 -35.73 -21.12 21.20
CA PRO A 13 -35.84 -19.68 21.05
C PRO A 13 -34.70 -19.19 20.17
N MET A 14 -35.02 -18.65 18.99
CA MET A 14 -34.09 -17.79 18.24
C MET A 14 -33.78 -16.59 19.13
N THR A 15 -32.61 -16.58 19.75
CA THR A 15 -32.08 -15.41 20.43
C THR A 15 -31.84 -14.32 19.39
N VAL A 16 -32.74 -13.35 19.34
CA VAL A 16 -32.56 -12.13 18.55
C VAL A 16 -31.47 -11.33 19.23
N VAL A 17 -30.26 -11.40 18.67
CA VAL A 17 -29.15 -10.51 19.02
C VAL A 17 -29.62 -9.09 18.71
N ALA A 18 -29.56 -8.18 19.68
CA ALA A 18 -29.83 -6.77 19.44
C ALA A 18 -28.72 -6.20 18.57
N ILE A 19 -29.04 -5.93 17.31
CA ILE A 19 -28.14 -5.27 16.34
C ILE A 19 -28.66 -3.83 16.19
N ALA A 20 -27.78 -2.83 16.26
CA ALA A 20 -28.15 -1.45 15.95
C ALA A 20 -28.77 -1.35 14.54
N GLY A 21 -29.77 -0.49 14.37
CA GLY A 21 -30.72 -0.59 13.25
C GLY A 21 -30.13 -0.55 11.83
N GLU A 22 -29.06 0.22 11.59
CA GLU A 22 -28.41 0.29 10.26
C GLU A 22 -27.56 -0.97 9.96
N ASP A 23 -26.80 -1.46 10.93
CA ASP A 23 -25.97 -2.66 10.76
C ASP A 23 -26.84 -3.94 10.62
N ALA A 24 -28.03 -3.96 11.23
CA ALA A 24 -28.96 -5.09 11.14
C ALA A 24 -29.46 -5.36 9.72
N ALA A 25 -29.81 -4.29 8.99
CA ALA A 25 -30.25 -4.39 7.61
C ALA A 25 -29.11 -4.85 6.69
N ASP A 26 -27.91 -4.30 6.89
CA ASP A 26 -26.74 -4.67 6.10
C ASP A 26 -26.29 -6.12 6.32
N ILE A 27 -26.35 -6.62 7.55
CA ILE A 27 -26.08 -8.04 7.85
C ILE A 27 -27.13 -8.94 7.22
N THR A 28 -28.42 -8.57 7.29
CA THR A 28 -29.50 -9.35 6.67
C THR A 28 -29.29 -9.46 5.16
N ALA A 29 -28.93 -8.35 4.51
CA ALA A 29 -28.58 -8.34 3.10
C ALA A 29 -27.34 -9.20 2.81
N ALA A 30 -26.30 -9.14 3.65
CA ALA A 30 -25.11 -9.96 3.51
C ALA A 30 -25.41 -11.47 3.62
N LEU A 31 -26.24 -11.88 4.58
CA LEU A 31 -26.67 -13.27 4.74
C LEU A 31 -27.46 -13.78 3.52
N SER A 32 -28.27 -12.92 2.89
CA SER A 32 -28.93 -13.28 1.64
C SER A 32 -27.94 -13.50 0.50
N ARG A 33 -26.90 -12.67 0.38
CA ARG A 33 -25.87 -12.79 -0.67
C ARG A 33 -24.92 -13.98 -0.46
N ALA A 34 -24.79 -14.46 0.78
CA ALA A 34 -23.95 -15.61 1.12
C ALA A 34 -24.41 -16.92 0.46
N GLY A 35 -25.69 -17.03 0.07
CA GLY A 35 -26.23 -18.20 -0.61
C GLY A 35 -26.03 -19.48 0.21
N GLU A 36 -25.50 -20.52 -0.41
CA GLU A 36 -25.22 -21.81 0.24
C GLU A 36 -24.21 -21.70 1.39
N ASN A 37 -23.35 -20.68 1.39
CA ASN A 37 -22.37 -20.46 2.45
C ASN A 37 -22.94 -19.72 3.68
N ARG A 38 -24.23 -19.35 3.65
CA ARG A 38 -24.90 -18.67 4.78
C ARG A 38 -24.66 -19.32 6.14
N PRO A 39 -24.69 -20.67 6.32
CA PRO A 39 -24.43 -21.28 7.62
C PRO A 39 -23.05 -20.94 8.21
N GLN A 40 -22.02 -20.76 7.37
CA GLN A 40 -20.69 -20.35 7.83
C GLN A 40 -20.69 -18.91 8.37
N ILE A 41 -21.43 -18.02 7.71
CA ILE A 41 -21.54 -16.61 8.12
C ILE A 41 -22.35 -16.48 9.41
N GLU A 42 -23.46 -17.20 9.53
CA GLU A 42 -24.27 -17.24 10.76
C GLU A 42 -23.47 -17.82 11.93
N GLU A 43 -22.69 -18.87 11.68
CA GLU A 43 -21.84 -19.49 12.70
C GLU A 43 -20.76 -18.52 13.19
N ALA A 44 -20.13 -17.76 12.29
CA ALA A 44 -19.16 -16.73 12.65
C ALA A 44 -19.78 -15.62 13.52
N LEU A 45 -20.97 -15.13 13.16
CA LEU A 45 -21.73 -14.13 13.93
C LEU A 45 -22.12 -14.64 15.32
N ARG A 46 -22.54 -15.91 15.40
CA ARG A 46 -22.99 -16.54 16.64
C ARG A 46 -21.82 -16.82 17.60
N ARG A 47 -20.69 -17.32 17.08
CA ARG A 47 -19.51 -17.70 17.87
C ARG A 47 -18.55 -16.56 18.19
N SER A 48 -18.71 -15.40 17.56
CA SER A 48 -17.90 -14.22 17.89
C SER A 48 -18.04 -13.87 19.37
N ALA A 49 -16.90 -13.64 20.04
CA ALA A 49 -16.87 -13.23 21.43
C ALA A 49 -17.59 -11.89 21.63
N ASP A 50 -18.15 -11.65 22.82
CA ASP A 50 -18.98 -10.47 23.08
C ASP A 50 -18.24 -9.14 22.83
N ASP A 51 -16.95 -9.06 23.18
CA ASP A 51 -16.12 -7.87 22.95
C ASP A 51 -15.68 -7.69 21.48
N GLN A 52 -15.95 -8.68 20.64
CA GLN A 52 -15.58 -8.75 19.21
C GLN A 52 -16.79 -8.76 18.27
N ARG A 53 -18.00 -8.85 18.82
CA ARG A 53 -19.26 -8.98 18.07
C ARG A 53 -19.44 -7.86 17.04
N GLU A 54 -19.18 -6.62 17.44
CA GLU A 54 -19.22 -5.46 16.53
C GLU A 54 -18.24 -5.62 15.36
N GLY A 55 -17.03 -6.12 15.60
CA GLY A 55 -16.05 -6.36 14.55
C GLY A 55 -16.51 -7.42 13.55
N MET A 56 -17.05 -8.54 14.05
CA MET A 56 -17.61 -9.58 13.18
C MET A 56 -18.78 -9.05 12.36
N GLN A 57 -19.69 -8.31 12.99
CA GLN A 57 -20.82 -7.65 12.35
C GLN A 57 -20.37 -6.68 11.25
N PHE A 58 -19.39 -5.84 11.54
CA PHE A 58 -18.79 -4.91 10.58
C PHE A 58 -18.18 -5.63 9.38
N LEU A 59 -17.44 -6.73 9.61
CA LEU A 59 -16.91 -7.53 8.52
C LEU A 59 -18.04 -8.06 7.63
N VAL A 60 -18.99 -8.81 8.21
CA VAL A 60 -20.10 -9.42 7.44
C VAL A 60 -20.91 -8.37 6.67
N ALA A 61 -21.18 -7.21 7.28
CA ALA A 61 -21.88 -6.11 6.63
C ALA A 61 -21.15 -5.58 5.38
N HIS A 62 -19.82 -5.61 5.34
CA HIS A 62 -19.04 -4.97 4.28
C HIS A 62 -18.25 -5.93 3.37
N MET A 63 -18.24 -7.23 3.68
CA MET A 63 -17.63 -8.26 2.84
C MET A 63 -18.20 -8.25 1.40
N PRO A 64 -17.33 -8.42 0.37
CA PRO A 64 -17.80 -8.61 -0.99
C PRO A 64 -18.49 -9.98 -1.14
N GLN A 65 -19.37 -10.09 -2.12
CA GLN A 65 -20.17 -11.30 -2.34
C GLN A 65 -19.31 -12.56 -2.45
N ARG A 66 -18.18 -12.50 -3.18
CA ARG A 66 -17.26 -13.63 -3.32
C ARG A 66 -16.76 -14.18 -1.98
N ASP A 67 -16.55 -13.32 -0.99
CA ASP A 67 -16.04 -13.74 0.32
C ASP A 67 -17.20 -14.27 1.18
N LEU A 68 -18.38 -13.65 1.11
CA LEU A 68 -19.59 -14.16 1.76
C LEU A 68 -19.96 -15.57 1.30
N GLN A 69 -19.67 -15.89 0.03
CA GLN A 69 -19.96 -17.18 -0.59
C GLN A 69 -18.87 -18.25 -0.40
N SER A 70 -17.70 -17.91 0.17
CA SER A 70 -16.57 -18.85 0.20
C SER A 70 -15.78 -18.92 1.50
N LEU A 71 -15.79 -17.88 2.35
CA LEU A 71 -15.03 -17.90 3.60
C LEU A 71 -15.74 -18.73 4.67
N SER A 72 -14.96 -19.52 5.40
CA SER A 72 -15.44 -20.31 6.53
C SER A 72 -15.59 -19.46 7.80
N ALA A 73 -16.40 -19.96 8.73
CA ALA A 73 -16.54 -19.37 10.05
C ALA A 73 -15.20 -19.32 10.78
N GLU A 74 -14.40 -20.39 10.69
CA GLU A 74 -13.09 -20.50 11.34
C GLU A 74 -12.10 -19.44 10.84
N PHE A 75 -12.07 -19.16 9.53
CA PHE A 75 -11.23 -18.10 8.96
C PHE A 75 -11.60 -16.74 9.54
N LEU A 76 -12.89 -16.42 9.58
CA LEU A 76 -13.39 -15.14 10.07
C LEU A 76 -13.12 -14.99 11.56
N LEU A 77 -13.40 -16.03 12.36
CA LEU A 77 -13.18 -16.03 13.80
C LEU A 77 -11.69 -15.88 14.14
N GLU A 78 -10.79 -16.61 13.46
CA GLU A 78 -9.35 -16.47 13.67
C GLU A 78 -8.87 -15.06 13.31
N ASN A 79 -9.33 -14.49 12.18
CA ASN A 79 -8.96 -13.12 11.81
C ASN A 79 -9.41 -12.09 12.85
N VAL A 80 -10.67 -12.15 13.30
CA VAL A 80 -11.21 -11.20 14.27
C VAL A 80 -10.46 -11.32 15.61
N GLU A 81 -10.29 -12.54 16.13
CA GLU A 81 -9.57 -12.78 17.38
C GLU A 81 -8.15 -12.18 17.32
N LEU A 82 -7.39 -12.49 16.27
CA LEU A 82 -6.02 -12.00 16.11
C LEU A 82 -5.94 -10.49 15.90
N ALA A 83 -6.91 -9.88 15.18
CA ALA A 83 -6.96 -8.43 15.02
C ALA A 83 -7.19 -7.72 16.36
N TYR A 84 -8.13 -8.22 17.16
CA TYR A 84 -8.40 -7.69 18.49
C TYR A 84 -7.27 -7.96 19.48
N GLN A 85 -6.59 -9.11 19.40
CA GLN A 85 -5.38 -9.37 20.20
C GLN A 85 -4.27 -8.37 19.88
N ALA A 86 -3.95 -8.16 18.59
CA ALA A 86 -2.93 -7.22 18.16
C ALA A 86 -3.27 -5.77 18.58
N TRP A 87 -4.52 -5.35 18.38
CA TRP A 87 -4.97 -4.02 18.79
C TRP A 87 -4.97 -3.82 20.31
N ARG A 88 -5.41 -4.82 21.09
CA ARG A 88 -5.39 -4.76 22.56
C ARG A 88 -3.96 -4.67 23.12
N ALA A 89 -3.00 -5.32 22.48
CA ALA A 89 -1.60 -5.32 22.88
C ALA A 89 -0.81 -4.07 22.41
N ALA A 90 -1.34 -3.30 21.47
CA ALA A 90 -0.63 -2.16 20.89
C ALA A 90 -0.56 -0.96 21.85
N THR A 91 0.63 -0.35 21.97
CA THR A 91 0.86 0.83 22.83
C THR A 91 0.04 2.06 22.40
N TRP A 92 -0.38 2.11 21.14
CA TRP A 92 -1.18 3.17 20.55
C TRP A 92 -2.69 2.89 20.52
N LYS A 93 -3.18 1.78 21.13
CA LYS A 93 -4.60 1.40 21.11
C LYS A 93 -5.55 2.59 21.38
N GLN A 94 -5.26 3.36 22.43
CA GLN A 94 -6.10 4.48 22.88
C GLN A 94 -6.09 5.69 21.92
N ARG A 95 -5.15 5.72 20.96
CA ARG A 95 -5.02 6.79 19.95
C ARG A 95 -5.71 6.44 18.62
N VAL A 96 -6.20 5.20 18.50
CA VAL A 96 -6.87 4.72 17.29
C VAL A 96 -8.38 4.74 17.54
N PRO A 97 -9.14 5.62 16.84
CA PRO A 97 -10.59 5.60 16.91
C PRO A 97 -11.18 4.25 16.51
N ARG A 98 -12.35 3.92 17.06
CA ARG A 98 -12.97 2.60 16.86
C ARG A 98 -13.24 2.33 15.38
N GLU A 99 -13.76 3.31 14.66
CA GLU A 99 -14.06 3.25 13.23
C GLU A 99 -12.80 3.07 12.36
N ILE A 100 -11.66 3.64 12.79
CA ILE A 100 -10.36 3.46 12.12
C ILE A 100 -9.86 2.03 12.32
N PHE A 101 -10.00 1.47 13.53
CA PHE A 101 -9.69 0.07 13.79
C PHE A 101 -10.53 -0.87 12.91
N LEU A 102 -11.85 -0.68 12.90
CA LEU A 102 -12.78 -1.51 12.12
C LEU A 102 -12.45 -1.47 10.62
N ASN A 103 -12.14 -0.28 10.07
CA ASN A 103 -11.93 -0.14 8.64
C ASN A 103 -10.50 -0.44 8.15
N HIS A 104 -9.50 -0.34 9.03
CA HIS A 104 -8.09 -0.30 8.61
C HIS A 104 -7.13 -1.19 9.42
N VAL A 105 -7.62 -1.91 10.44
CA VAL A 105 -6.85 -2.96 11.17
C VAL A 105 -7.51 -4.34 11.02
N LEU A 106 -8.81 -4.38 11.30
CA LEU A 106 -9.63 -5.59 11.31
C LEU A 106 -9.71 -6.35 9.97
N PRO A 107 -9.76 -5.70 8.79
CA PRO A 107 -9.94 -6.41 7.53
C PRO A 107 -8.83 -7.41 7.23
N TYR A 108 -9.21 -8.58 6.72
CA TYR A 108 -8.31 -9.68 6.31
C TYR A 108 -7.68 -9.48 4.93
N CYS A 109 -8.11 -8.46 4.18
CA CYS A 109 -7.59 -8.10 2.86
C CYS A 109 -7.61 -6.58 2.66
N SER A 110 -6.96 -6.12 1.61
CA SER A 110 -6.94 -4.73 1.16
C SER A 110 -7.72 -4.53 -0.14
N ILE A 111 -7.55 -5.39 -1.14
CA ILE A 111 -8.11 -5.25 -2.48
C ILE A 111 -8.77 -6.57 -2.94
N ASN A 112 -8.57 -6.95 -4.20
CA ASN A 112 -9.08 -8.18 -4.79
C ASN A 112 -8.13 -9.39 -4.64
N GLU A 113 -7.03 -9.25 -3.89
CA GLU A 113 -6.00 -10.29 -3.72
C GLU A 113 -6.57 -11.61 -3.19
N ARG A 114 -5.85 -12.71 -3.41
CA ARG A 114 -6.22 -14.00 -2.81
C ARG A 114 -6.30 -13.86 -1.27
N ARG A 115 -7.29 -14.51 -0.65
CA ARG A 115 -7.43 -14.48 0.82
C ARG A 115 -6.41 -15.43 1.45
N ASP A 116 -5.51 -14.88 2.26
CA ASP A 116 -4.44 -15.61 2.94
C ASP A 116 -4.62 -15.52 4.46
N ASN A 117 -4.27 -16.59 5.19
CA ASN A 117 -4.19 -16.60 6.66
C ASN A 117 -2.85 -16.00 7.14
N TRP A 118 -2.55 -14.76 6.77
CA TRP A 118 -1.27 -14.09 7.02
C TRP A 118 -1.11 -13.58 8.46
N ARG A 119 -2.23 -13.22 9.12
CA ARG A 119 -2.20 -12.41 10.37
C ARG A 119 -1.42 -13.07 11.50
N LYS A 120 -1.58 -14.38 11.70
CA LYS A 120 -0.89 -15.12 12.75
C LYS A 120 0.62 -15.17 12.54
N ASP A 121 1.04 -15.50 11.32
CA ASP A 121 2.46 -15.55 10.94
C ASP A 121 3.09 -14.16 11.09
N PHE A 122 2.46 -13.14 10.54
CA PHE A 122 3.00 -11.77 10.55
C PHE A 122 3.03 -11.19 11.96
N HIS A 123 2.01 -11.45 12.79
CA HIS A 123 2.03 -11.03 14.19
C HIS A 123 3.21 -11.66 14.94
N THR A 124 3.44 -12.97 14.73
CA THR A 124 4.54 -13.71 15.36
C THR A 124 5.90 -13.13 14.99
N ARG A 125 6.11 -12.79 13.72
CA ARG A 125 7.35 -12.21 13.20
C ARG A 125 7.58 -10.78 13.67
N PHE A 126 6.55 -9.94 13.59
CA PHE A 126 6.75 -8.49 13.62
C PHE A 126 6.45 -7.84 14.97
N ARG A 127 5.64 -8.46 15.85
CA ARG A 127 5.28 -7.86 17.15
C ARG A 127 6.50 -7.46 17.98
N LYS A 128 7.52 -8.33 18.05
CA LYS A 128 8.74 -8.09 18.83
C LYS A 128 9.60 -6.99 18.21
N ARG A 129 9.52 -6.83 16.88
CA ARG A 129 10.32 -5.84 16.15
C ARG A 129 9.85 -4.42 16.42
N VAL A 130 8.55 -4.24 16.62
CA VAL A 130 7.94 -2.92 16.88
C VAL A 130 7.65 -2.66 18.36
N GLN A 131 7.92 -3.61 19.27
CA GLN A 131 7.52 -3.53 20.68
C GLN A 131 8.02 -2.28 21.43
N ASN A 132 9.16 -1.73 21.01
CA ASN A 132 9.77 -0.53 21.61
C ASN A 132 9.41 0.78 20.88
N SER A 133 8.56 0.70 19.86
CA SER A 133 8.14 1.88 19.09
C SER A 133 7.17 2.73 19.90
N LYS A 134 7.39 4.05 19.90
CA LYS A 134 6.56 5.00 20.67
C LYS A 134 5.37 5.52 19.87
N THR A 135 5.45 5.44 18.54
CA THR A 135 4.42 5.94 17.62
C THR A 135 4.13 4.93 16.52
N ILE A 136 2.96 5.06 15.91
CA ILE A 136 2.56 4.25 14.77
C ILE A 136 3.51 4.52 13.59
N SER A 137 3.90 5.78 13.38
CA SER A 137 4.81 6.17 12.32
C SER A 137 6.18 5.50 12.45
N GLN A 138 6.75 5.47 13.66
CA GLN A 138 8.03 4.83 13.92
C GLN A 138 7.95 3.31 13.69
N ALA A 139 6.90 2.66 14.20
CA ALA A 139 6.69 1.23 13.99
C ALA A 139 6.56 0.89 12.50
N THR A 140 5.81 1.70 11.75
CA THR A 140 5.63 1.55 10.30
C THR A 140 6.96 1.69 9.55
N ALA A 141 7.77 2.69 9.89
CA ALA A 141 9.09 2.88 9.29
C ALA A 141 10.00 1.66 9.52
N ILE A 142 10.01 1.11 10.74
CA ILE A 142 10.77 -0.10 11.08
C ILE A 142 10.29 -1.31 10.24
N LEU A 143 8.99 -1.50 10.09
CA LEU A 143 8.43 -2.58 9.27
C LEU A 143 8.84 -2.42 7.81
N ASN A 144 8.65 -1.24 7.22
CA ASN A 144 8.98 -0.96 5.82
C ASN A 144 10.47 -1.18 5.51
N GLN A 145 11.36 -0.85 6.46
CA GLN A 145 12.80 -1.07 6.31
C GLN A 145 13.23 -2.55 6.38
N THR A 146 12.40 -3.43 6.95
CA THR A 146 12.82 -4.78 7.34
C THR A 146 12.08 -5.89 6.60
N ILE A 147 10.78 -5.75 6.37
CA ILE A 147 9.92 -6.83 5.89
C ILE A 147 10.34 -7.41 4.53
N PHE A 148 10.66 -6.55 3.57
CA PHE A 148 11.00 -6.99 2.21
C PHE A 148 12.31 -7.77 2.18
N ARG A 149 13.28 -7.38 3.02
CA ARG A 149 14.52 -8.14 3.18
C ARG A 149 14.28 -9.47 3.87
N GLU A 150 13.45 -9.50 4.91
CA GLU A 150 13.12 -10.72 5.65
C GLU A 150 12.49 -11.78 4.74
N PHE A 151 11.61 -11.37 3.83
CA PHE A 151 10.97 -12.28 2.88
C PHE A 151 11.71 -12.42 1.54
N ASN A 152 12.86 -11.77 1.36
CA ASN A 152 13.59 -11.73 0.08
C ASN A 152 12.69 -11.29 -1.11
N VAL A 153 11.84 -10.29 -0.86
CA VAL A 153 10.92 -9.72 -1.83
C VAL A 153 11.49 -8.41 -2.37
N ARG A 154 11.34 -8.18 -3.68
CA ARG A 154 11.68 -6.90 -4.31
C ARG A 154 10.65 -6.50 -5.37
N PHE A 155 10.61 -5.22 -5.71
CA PHE A 155 9.87 -4.75 -6.87
C PHE A 155 10.42 -5.40 -8.15
N SER A 156 9.53 -5.81 -9.05
CA SER A 156 9.89 -6.17 -10.42
C SER A 156 8.67 -6.24 -11.30
N THR A 157 8.72 -5.66 -12.51
CA THR A 157 7.67 -5.83 -13.54
C THR A 157 7.52 -7.27 -14.05
N LYS A 158 8.44 -8.19 -13.69
CA LYS A 158 8.36 -9.62 -14.04
C LYS A 158 7.54 -10.46 -13.06
N ARG A 159 6.89 -9.83 -12.07
CA ARG A 159 5.99 -10.52 -11.13
C ARG A 159 4.85 -11.28 -11.84
N PRO A 160 4.31 -12.36 -11.24
CA PRO A 160 3.23 -13.16 -11.85
C PRO A 160 1.93 -12.39 -12.13
N LYS A 161 1.50 -11.52 -11.20
CA LYS A 161 0.30 -10.67 -11.34
C LYS A 161 0.43 -9.38 -10.51
N ALA A 162 -0.45 -8.41 -10.71
CA ALA A 162 -0.34 -7.11 -10.04
C ALA A 162 -0.85 -7.13 -8.59
N ASP A 163 -1.92 -7.89 -8.33
CA ASP A 163 -2.69 -7.99 -7.09
C ASP A 163 -2.31 -9.22 -6.24
N GLN A 164 -1.01 -9.50 -6.14
CA GLN A 164 -0.54 -10.62 -5.33
C GLN A 164 -0.91 -10.43 -3.85
N SER A 165 -1.45 -11.51 -3.28
CA SER A 165 -1.59 -11.66 -1.82
C SER A 165 -0.23 -11.78 -1.12
N PRO A 166 -0.16 -11.66 0.21
CA PRO A 166 1.10 -11.76 0.95
C PRO A 166 1.90 -13.02 0.62
N TYR A 167 1.27 -14.19 0.63
CA TYR A 167 1.98 -15.43 0.36
C TYR A 167 2.29 -15.60 -1.13
N GLU A 168 1.47 -15.11 -2.06
CA GLU A 168 1.84 -15.06 -3.48
C GLU A 168 3.08 -14.17 -3.71
N THR A 169 3.19 -13.04 -3.01
CA THR A 169 4.35 -12.16 -3.06
C THR A 169 5.59 -12.83 -2.47
N ILE A 170 5.46 -13.46 -1.30
CA ILE A 170 6.57 -14.16 -0.64
C ILE A 170 7.08 -15.33 -1.49
N THR A 171 6.18 -16.16 -2.03
CA THR A 171 6.54 -17.29 -2.89
C THR A 171 7.25 -16.83 -4.17
N ALA A 172 6.79 -15.73 -4.78
CA ALA A 172 7.40 -15.23 -6.01
C ALA A 172 8.75 -14.52 -5.78
N GLY A 173 8.98 -13.93 -4.61
CA GLY A 173 10.12 -13.03 -4.34
C GLY A 173 10.10 -11.73 -5.16
N LEU A 174 9.07 -11.53 -5.98
CA LEU A 174 8.88 -10.42 -6.90
C LEU A 174 7.45 -9.89 -6.75
N ALA A 175 7.31 -8.56 -6.73
CA ALA A 175 6.00 -7.91 -6.62
C ALA A 175 5.90 -6.61 -7.42
N SER A 176 4.67 -6.21 -7.71
CA SER A 176 4.31 -4.85 -8.15
C SER A 176 4.35 -3.86 -6.96
N CYS A 177 4.22 -2.55 -7.23
CA CYS A 177 3.99 -1.56 -6.18
C CYS A 177 2.73 -1.88 -5.34
N THR A 178 1.68 -2.42 -5.97
CA THR A 178 0.47 -2.90 -5.29
C THR A 178 0.76 -4.08 -4.36
N GLY A 179 1.44 -5.14 -4.82
CA GLY A 179 1.75 -6.31 -4.01
C GLY A 179 2.68 -5.99 -2.83
N LEU A 180 3.66 -5.09 -3.04
CA LEU A 180 4.48 -4.56 -1.95
C LEU A 180 3.65 -3.78 -0.92
N SER A 181 2.68 -2.99 -1.39
CA SER A 181 1.77 -2.22 -0.53
C SER A 181 0.85 -3.12 0.29
N VAL A 182 0.26 -4.16 -0.32
CA VAL A 182 -0.54 -5.19 0.38
C VAL A 182 0.29 -5.85 1.47
N LEU A 183 1.51 -6.31 1.14
CA LEU A 183 2.41 -6.96 2.10
C LEU A 183 2.74 -6.07 3.30
N LEU A 184 3.03 -4.77 3.07
CA LEU A 184 3.33 -3.82 4.14
C LEU A 184 2.09 -3.48 4.97
N VAL A 185 0.93 -3.30 4.35
CA VAL A 185 -0.35 -3.08 5.04
C VAL A 185 -0.66 -4.25 5.97
N ASP A 186 -0.52 -5.49 5.50
CA ASP A 186 -0.81 -6.67 6.30
C ASP A 186 0.16 -6.81 7.47
N ALA A 187 1.44 -6.48 7.29
CA ALA A 187 2.41 -6.44 8.38
C ALA A 187 2.07 -5.37 9.43
N CYS A 188 1.62 -4.19 9.00
CA CYS A 188 1.15 -3.13 9.89
C CYS A 188 -0.08 -3.60 10.68
N ARG A 189 -1.10 -4.16 9.99
CA ARG A 189 -2.34 -4.64 10.59
C ARG A 189 -2.11 -5.80 11.56
N ALA A 190 -1.12 -6.67 11.28
CA ALA A 190 -0.75 -7.77 12.16
C ALA A 190 -0.24 -7.32 13.54
N VAL A 191 0.26 -6.08 13.66
CA VAL A 191 0.72 -5.50 14.93
C VAL A 191 -0.19 -4.39 15.44
N GLY A 192 -1.41 -4.28 14.90
CA GLY A 192 -2.41 -3.31 15.36
C GLY A 192 -2.25 -1.89 14.82
N ILE A 193 -1.46 -1.68 13.76
CA ILE A 193 -1.34 -0.39 13.07
C ILE A 193 -2.46 -0.26 12.03
N PRO A 194 -3.28 0.81 12.07
CA PRO A 194 -4.26 1.06 11.01
C PRO A 194 -3.55 1.47 9.73
N ALA A 195 -3.73 0.68 8.68
CA ALA A 195 -3.05 0.86 7.40
C ALA A 195 -3.98 0.58 6.22
N ARG A 196 -3.74 1.26 5.09
CA ARG A 196 -4.48 1.07 3.84
C ARG A 196 -3.61 1.25 2.61
N VAL A 197 -3.98 0.55 1.54
CA VAL A 197 -3.41 0.77 0.21
C VAL A 197 -3.96 2.07 -0.35
N VAL A 198 -3.09 2.84 -0.98
CA VAL A 198 -3.40 4.08 -1.69
C VAL A 198 -2.81 3.99 -3.08
N GLY A 199 -3.44 4.62 -4.07
CA GLY A 199 -2.88 4.66 -5.41
C GLY A 199 -3.54 5.66 -6.34
N THR A 200 -2.87 5.87 -7.47
CA THR A 200 -3.41 6.59 -8.61
C THR A 200 -3.42 5.68 -9.85
N PRO A 201 -4.50 5.67 -10.65
CA PRO A 201 -4.55 4.89 -11.89
C PRO A 201 -3.55 5.36 -12.93
N LEU A 202 -3.31 6.67 -12.95
CA LEU A 202 -2.47 7.32 -13.93
C LEU A 202 -2.04 8.68 -13.38
N TRP A 203 -0.73 8.89 -13.21
CA TRP A 203 -0.21 10.21 -12.88
C TRP A 203 -0.72 11.28 -13.87
N SER A 204 -0.87 12.53 -13.42
CA SER A 204 -1.35 13.66 -14.24
C SER A 204 -0.50 13.93 -15.48
N ASP A 205 0.75 13.46 -15.51
CA ASP A 205 1.64 13.55 -16.67
C ASP A 205 1.62 12.29 -17.57
N ASN A 206 0.68 11.38 -17.34
CA ASN A 206 0.48 10.12 -18.07
C ASN A 206 1.62 9.09 -17.95
N SER A 207 2.46 9.19 -16.93
CA SER A 207 3.62 8.30 -16.74
C SER A 207 3.30 6.93 -16.12
N GLY A 208 2.03 6.53 -16.05
CA GLY A 208 1.57 5.26 -15.51
C GLY A 208 0.96 5.36 -14.11
N ASN A 209 0.65 4.21 -13.50
CA ASN A 209 0.07 4.11 -12.16
C ASN A 209 1.14 4.05 -11.08
N HIS A 210 0.71 4.17 -9.82
CA HIS A 210 1.50 3.78 -8.67
C HIS A 210 0.60 3.46 -7.48
N SER A 211 1.08 2.62 -6.55
CA SER A 211 0.41 2.30 -5.29
C SER A 211 1.42 2.33 -4.14
N TRP A 212 0.96 2.81 -2.98
CA TRP A 212 1.75 2.97 -1.77
C TRP A 212 0.86 2.74 -0.53
N VAL A 213 1.38 3.06 0.66
CA VAL A 213 0.70 2.81 1.94
C VAL A 213 0.45 4.11 2.68
N GLU A 214 -0.74 4.22 3.28
CA GLU A 214 -1.03 5.19 4.34
C GLU A 214 -1.27 4.48 5.68
N VAL A 215 -0.82 5.11 6.76
CA VAL A 215 -1.07 4.69 8.15
C VAL A 215 -1.70 5.81 8.96
N TRP A 216 -2.53 5.47 9.94
CA TRP A 216 -3.18 6.44 10.82
C TRP A 216 -2.38 6.68 12.09
N ASP A 217 -1.80 7.86 12.26
CA ASP A 217 -1.10 8.31 13.47
C ASP A 217 -1.52 9.74 13.82
N GLN A 218 -2.71 9.88 14.44
CA GLN A 218 -3.38 11.20 14.64
C GLN A 218 -3.68 11.95 13.32
N GLY A 219 -3.84 11.20 12.24
CA GLY A 219 -3.94 11.69 10.87
C GLY A 219 -3.40 10.65 9.91
N TRP A 220 -3.66 10.80 8.61
CA TRP A 220 -3.12 9.88 7.60
C TRP A 220 -1.73 10.33 7.15
N HIS A 221 -0.75 9.46 7.29
CA HIS A 221 0.63 9.64 6.85
C HIS A 221 1.00 8.59 5.81
N PHE A 222 1.77 8.94 4.79
CA PHE A 222 2.11 8.02 3.69
C PHE A 222 3.56 7.56 3.70
N THR A 223 3.80 6.39 3.11
CA THR A 223 5.14 5.86 2.82
C THR A 223 5.10 4.98 1.58
N GLY A 224 6.18 4.98 0.80
CA GLY A 224 6.36 4.04 -0.31
C GLY A 224 6.68 2.63 0.20
N ALA A 225 6.17 1.59 -0.46
CA ALA A 225 6.41 0.21 -0.04
C ALA A 225 7.75 -0.30 -0.61
N ALA A 226 8.65 -0.75 0.27
CA ALA A 226 10.04 -1.08 -0.05
C ALA A 226 10.90 0.13 -0.43
N GLU A 227 10.45 1.33 -0.06
CA GLU A 227 11.06 2.62 -0.38
C GLU A 227 11.25 3.45 0.90
N PRO A 228 11.99 2.94 1.90
CA PRO A 228 12.07 3.58 3.21
C PRO A 228 12.78 4.94 3.12
N ALA A 229 12.19 5.96 3.75
CA ALA A 229 12.77 7.30 3.91
C ALA A 229 13.36 7.50 5.32
N GLY A 230 14.11 6.49 5.79
CA GLY A 230 14.55 6.43 7.19
C GLY A 230 13.37 6.27 8.14
N GLU A 231 13.35 7.05 9.23
CA GLU A 231 12.24 7.05 10.20
C GLU A 231 11.09 7.99 9.81
N GLN A 232 11.19 8.69 8.69
CA GLN A 232 10.23 9.72 8.29
C GLN A 232 9.15 9.13 7.39
N LEU A 233 7.89 9.46 7.71
CA LEU A 233 6.78 9.32 6.78
C LEU A 233 6.60 10.62 5.99
N ASP A 234 5.65 10.63 5.06
CA ASP A 234 5.32 11.76 4.17
C ASP A 234 6.48 12.22 3.29
N ARG A 235 7.45 11.33 3.08
CA ARG A 235 8.61 11.54 2.20
C ARG A 235 8.75 10.34 1.27
N ALA A 236 8.47 10.57 0.00
CA ALA A 236 8.64 9.57 -1.04
C ALA A 236 9.07 10.25 -2.35
N TRP A 237 9.67 9.46 -3.26
CA TRP A 237 10.09 9.96 -4.56
C TRP A 237 8.89 10.47 -5.40
N PHE A 238 7.68 9.97 -5.12
CA PHE A 238 6.46 10.33 -5.84
C PHE A 238 5.75 11.57 -5.30
N SER A 239 6.20 12.18 -4.19
CA SER A 239 5.50 13.30 -3.55
C SER A 239 5.20 14.46 -4.52
N GLY A 240 6.16 14.83 -5.38
CA GLY A 240 5.97 15.87 -6.38
C GLY A 240 4.92 15.51 -7.43
N ARG A 241 4.85 14.24 -7.85
CA ARG A 241 3.82 13.76 -8.80
C ARG A 241 2.45 13.74 -8.13
N ALA A 242 2.36 13.25 -6.90
CA ALA A 242 1.13 13.19 -6.14
C ALA A 242 0.54 14.58 -5.87
N ALA A 243 1.38 15.58 -5.67
CA ALA A 243 0.99 16.98 -5.54
C ALA A 243 0.28 17.56 -6.79
N THR A 244 0.38 16.89 -7.95
CA THR A 244 -0.30 17.31 -9.20
C THR A 244 -1.61 16.57 -9.46
N ALA A 245 -2.10 15.77 -8.50
CA ALA A 245 -3.32 14.98 -8.66
C ALA A 245 -4.53 15.86 -9.01
N GLN A 246 -5.39 15.35 -9.89
CA GLN A 246 -6.57 16.07 -10.36
C GLN A 246 -7.82 15.42 -9.77
N ARG A 247 -8.33 16.01 -8.69
CA ARG A 247 -9.42 15.45 -7.86
C ARG A 247 -10.62 14.97 -8.68
N ASP A 248 -11.04 15.77 -9.65
CA ASP A 248 -12.29 15.56 -10.40
C ASP A 248 -12.09 14.69 -11.65
N GLN A 249 -10.85 14.25 -11.92
CA GLN A 249 -10.54 13.36 -13.03
C GLN A 249 -10.23 11.97 -12.50
N ARG A 250 -11.16 11.02 -12.68
CA ARG A 250 -11.07 9.67 -12.07
C ARG A 250 -9.72 8.99 -12.29
N MET A 251 -9.13 9.15 -13.48
CA MET A 251 -7.84 8.56 -13.84
C MET A 251 -6.64 9.21 -13.15
N HIS A 252 -6.73 10.49 -12.77
CA HIS A 252 -5.62 11.30 -12.25
C HIS A 252 -5.80 11.71 -10.78
N ALA A 253 -6.89 11.27 -10.15
CA ALA A 253 -7.11 11.38 -8.73
C ALA A 253 -6.31 10.31 -7.95
N ILE A 254 -6.23 10.51 -6.64
CA ILE A 254 -5.63 9.57 -5.69
C ILE A 254 -6.73 8.99 -4.81
N TYR A 255 -6.73 7.66 -4.69
CA TYR A 255 -7.72 6.91 -3.93
C TYR A 255 -7.04 6.11 -2.83
N ALA A 256 -7.68 6.04 -1.68
CA ALA A 256 -7.29 5.15 -0.60
C ALA A 256 -8.38 4.10 -0.36
N VAL A 257 -7.97 2.84 -0.24
CA VAL A 257 -8.87 1.72 0.00
C VAL A 257 -9.68 1.90 1.29
N SER A 258 -10.96 1.55 1.21
CA SER A 258 -11.87 1.42 2.35
C SER A 258 -12.51 0.03 2.34
N TYR A 259 -12.55 -0.63 3.49
CA TYR A 259 -13.29 -1.89 3.62
C TYR A 259 -14.79 -1.64 3.73
N LYS A 260 -15.18 -0.65 4.55
CA LYS A 260 -16.53 -0.09 4.59
C LYS A 260 -16.92 0.38 3.21
N ARG A 261 -18.13 0.02 2.78
CA ARG A 261 -18.70 0.43 1.50
C ARG A 261 -18.73 1.95 1.39
N THR A 262 -18.40 2.46 0.20
CA THR A 262 -18.47 3.89 -0.13
C THR A 262 -19.04 4.06 -1.54
N PRO A 263 -19.45 5.27 -1.95
CA PRO A 263 -19.88 5.52 -3.33
C PRO A 263 -18.80 5.34 -4.40
N LEU A 264 -17.52 5.22 -4.01
CA LEU A 264 -16.41 5.09 -4.95
C LEU A 264 -15.78 3.70 -4.85
N SER A 265 -15.41 3.16 -6.01
CA SER A 265 -14.54 2.00 -6.12
C SER A 265 -13.08 2.41 -6.31
N PHE A 266 -12.17 1.65 -5.70
CA PHE A 266 -10.75 1.75 -5.95
C PHE A 266 -10.47 1.34 -7.40
N PRO A 267 -9.75 2.16 -8.18
CA PRO A 267 -9.49 1.88 -9.58
C PRO A 267 -8.40 0.81 -9.74
N LEU A 268 -8.81 -0.43 -9.97
CA LEU A 268 -7.93 -1.58 -10.19
C LEU A 268 -7.51 -1.63 -11.67
N VAL A 269 -6.37 -1.03 -11.99
CA VAL A 269 -5.88 -0.89 -13.38
C VAL A 269 -5.55 -2.21 -14.09
N TRP A 270 -5.50 -3.34 -13.37
CA TRP A 270 -5.31 -4.68 -13.93
C TRP A 270 -6.63 -5.40 -14.20
N ASP A 271 -7.73 -5.00 -13.56
CA ASP A 271 -9.06 -5.55 -13.76
C ASP A 271 -10.12 -4.49 -13.46
N THR A 272 -10.51 -3.76 -14.51
CA THR A 272 -11.47 -2.65 -14.41
C THR A 272 -12.91 -3.13 -14.24
N SER A 273 -13.17 -4.44 -14.31
CA SER A 273 -14.51 -5.00 -14.11
C SER A 273 -14.89 -5.14 -12.63
N ILE A 274 -13.90 -5.06 -11.73
CA ILE A 274 -14.12 -5.17 -10.29
C ILE A 274 -14.55 -3.82 -9.70
N ASP A 275 -15.74 -3.80 -9.09
CA ASP A 275 -16.33 -2.63 -8.44
C ASP A 275 -16.54 -2.81 -6.92
N TYR A 276 -16.29 -4.00 -6.39
CA TYR A 276 -16.51 -4.35 -4.97
C TYR A 276 -15.35 -3.97 -4.03
N VAL A 277 -14.28 -3.35 -4.55
CA VAL A 277 -13.19 -2.78 -3.72
C VAL A 277 -13.47 -1.29 -3.57
N TYR A 278 -13.86 -0.85 -2.38
CA TYR A 278 -14.27 0.54 -2.15
C TYR A 278 -13.09 1.46 -1.84
N ALA A 279 -13.28 2.77 -2.04
CA ALA A 279 -12.24 3.75 -1.79
C ALA A 279 -12.78 5.12 -1.38
N VAL A 280 -11.91 5.94 -0.82
CA VAL A 280 -12.14 7.37 -0.63
C VAL A 280 -11.17 8.16 -1.49
N ASN A 281 -11.63 9.26 -2.09
CA ASN A 281 -10.76 10.19 -2.81
C ASN A 281 -9.96 11.01 -1.80
N VAL A 282 -8.64 10.92 -1.86
CA VAL A 282 -7.70 11.56 -0.92
C VAL A 282 -6.76 12.55 -1.62
N SER A 283 -7.07 12.95 -2.85
CA SER A 283 -6.23 13.83 -3.67
C SER A 283 -5.85 15.13 -2.95
N ASP A 284 -6.77 15.70 -2.17
CA ASP A 284 -6.56 16.97 -1.46
C ASP A 284 -5.40 16.90 -0.46
N ARG A 285 -5.20 15.74 0.19
CA ARG A 285 -4.09 15.55 1.14
C ARG A 285 -2.73 15.72 0.47
N TYR A 286 -2.61 15.25 -0.77
CA TYR A 286 -1.37 15.29 -1.54
C TYR A 286 -1.17 16.65 -2.21
N THR A 287 -2.23 17.30 -2.67
CA THR A 287 -2.15 18.62 -3.32
C THR A 287 -1.94 19.76 -2.32
N GLN A 288 -2.49 19.66 -1.10
CA GLN A 288 -2.30 20.67 -0.04
C GLN A 288 -0.91 20.64 0.59
N THR A 289 -0.24 19.47 0.59
CA THR A 289 1.09 19.28 1.19
C THR A 289 2.21 19.45 0.16
N ALA A 290 1.90 20.00 -1.02
CA ALA A 290 2.86 20.23 -2.08
C ALA A 290 4.01 21.13 -1.58
N GLN A 291 5.20 20.54 -1.40
CA GLN A 291 6.39 21.33 -1.10
C GLN A 291 6.72 22.20 -2.31
N GLN A 292 6.64 23.51 -2.12
CA GLN A 292 7.03 24.47 -3.14
C GLN A 292 8.56 24.52 -3.19
N LEU A 293 9.13 24.28 -4.37
CA LEU A 293 10.56 24.47 -4.59
C LEU A 293 10.92 25.95 -4.41
N ALA A 294 12.15 26.22 -3.99
CA ALA A 294 12.65 27.59 -3.92
C ALA A 294 12.52 28.26 -5.31
N ALA A 295 12.23 29.56 -5.33
CA ALA A 295 11.99 30.31 -6.57
C ALA A 295 13.13 30.08 -7.60
N GLY A 296 12.74 29.73 -8.83
CA GLY A 296 13.66 29.44 -9.92
C GLY A 296 14.30 28.05 -9.89
N MET A 297 13.97 27.19 -8.92
CA MET A 297 14.38 25.78 -8.90
C MET A 297 13.33 24.91 -9.59
N ILE A 298 13.79 23.93 -10.36
CA ILE A 298 12.97 22.91 -11.00
C ILE A 298 13.49 21.50 -10.69
N SER A 299 12.60 20.52 -10.63
CA SER A 299 12.97 19.10 -10.50
C SER A 299 13.32 18.53 -11.86
N VAL A 300 14.49 17.89 -11.94
CA VAL A 300 14.90 17.10 -13.09
C VAL A 300 15.40 15.73 -12.66
N SER A 301 15.11 14.74 -13.48
CA SER A 301 15.37 13.34 -13.19
C SER A 301 16.38 12.75 -14.17
N PHE A 302 17.08 11.70 -13.75
CA PHE A 302 18.17 11.09 -14.51
C PHE A 302 18.03 9.58 -14.56
N ARG A 303 18.27 8.98 -15.74
CA ARG A 303 18.36 7.53 -15.92
C ARG A 303 19.40 7.14 -16.95
N LEU A 304 19.99 5.96 -16.74
CA LEU A 304 20.79 5.25 -17.74
C LEU A 304 20.01 4.02 -18.22
N ILE A 305 19.96 3.79 -19.53
CA ILE A 305 19.32 2.60 -20.12
C ILE A 305 20.30 1.76 -20.93
N ASP A 306 20.24 0.43 -20.77
CA ASP A 306 20.74 -0.55 -21.72
C ASP A 306 19.66 -0.72 -22.81
N GLU A 307 19.91 -0.15 -23.98
CA GLU A 307 18.96 -0.15 -25.10
C GLU A 307 18.74 -1.55 -25.67
N GLN A 308 19.77 -2.40 -25.62
CA GLN A 308 19.69 -3.76 -26.16
C GLN A 308 18.83 -4.64 -25.26
N ARG A 309 19.01 -4.51 -23.95
CA ARG A 309 18.21 -5.26 -22.96
C ARG A 309 16.89 -4.60 -22.61
N ARG A 310 16.68 -3.35 -23.04
CA ARG A 310 15.56 -2.48 -22.64
C ARG A 310 15.40 -2.39 -21.12
N GLN A 311 16.51 -2.14 -20.42
CA GLN A 311 16.57 -2.10 -18.95
C GLN A 311 17.24 -0.82 -18.48
N ARG A 312 16.80 -0.29 -17.33
CA ARG A 312 17.50 0.75 -16.60
C ARG A 312 18.71 0.18 -15.86
N LEU A 313 19.74 0.99 -15.74
CA LEU A 313 21.01 0.65 -15.09
C LEU A 313 21.28 1.57 -13.90
N ALA A 314 21.83 1.00 -12.82
CA ALA A 314 22.27 1.74 -11.65
C ALA A 314 23.69 2.29 -11.88
N ALA A 315 23.80 3.58 -12.14
CA ALA A 315 25.03 4.28 -12.47
C ALA A 315 25.24 5.45 -11.51
N GLU A 316 26.50 5.68 -11.11
CA GLU A 316 26.86 6.81 -10.29
C GLU A 316 26.78 8.09 -11.14
N LEU A 317 26.03 9.09 -10.67
CA LEU A 317 25.92 10.41 -11.28
C LEU A 317 26.48 11.46 -10.33
N ARG A 318 27.33 12.35 -10.85
CA ARG A 318 27.79 13.55 -10.17
C ARG A 318 27.45 14.77 -11.00
N ILE A 319 26.95 15.82 -10.34
CA ILE A 319 26.58 17.10 -10.95
C ILE A 319 27.44 18.20 -10.33
N ARG A 320 28.07 19.00 -11.19
CA ARG A 320 28.86 20.17 -10.81
C ARG A 320 28.26 21.41 -11.44
N ASP A 321 28.26 22.51 -10.70
CA ASP A 321 28.03 23.82 -11.32
C ASP A 321 29.24 24.22 -12.17
N THR A 322 29.08 25.27 -12.98
CA THR A 322 30.15 25.83 -13.83
C THR A 322 31.32 26.43 -13.05
N THR A 323 31.20 26.57 -11.71
CA THR A 323 32.30 27.02 -10.83
C THR A 323 33.15 25.86 -10.32
N GLY A 324 32.81 24.62 -10.68
CA GLY A 324 33.58 23.41 -10.37
C GLY A 324 33.27 22.80 -9.00
N LYS A 325 32.42 23.42 -8.19
CA LYS A 325 31.96 22.86 -6.91
C LYS A 325 31.05 21.66 -7.18
N PRO A 326 31.32 20.48 -6.57
CA PRO A 326 30.38 19.35 -6.62
C PRO A 326 29.13 19.75 -5.85
N ALA A 327 28.01 19.87 -6.56
CA ALA A 327 26.76 20.31 -5.96
C ALA A 327 25.95 19.10 -5.48
N LEU A 328 25.89 18.01 -6.26
CA LEU A 328 25.00 16.88 -6.01
C LEU A 328 25.58 15.57 -6.57
N SER A 329 25.29 14.45 -5.91
CA SER A 329 25.62 13.11 -6.40
C SER A 329 24.58 12.08 -5.98
N GLY A 330 24.51 10.98 -6.72
CA GLY A 330 23.61 9.87 -6.42
C GLY A 330 23.77 8.73 -7.41
N THR A 331 22.92 7.71 -7.28
CA THR A 331 22.91 6.54 -8.16
C THR A 331 21.59 6.48 -8.91
N THR A 332 21.62 6.38 -10.24
CA THR A 332 20.41 6.16 -11.04
C THR A 332 19.72 4.85 -10.65
N LYS A 333 18.42 4.76 -10.87
CA LYS A 333 17.62 3.59 -10.50
C LYS A 333 17.63 2.54 -11.62
N ASP A 334 17.69 1.26 -11.26
CA ASP A 334 17.54 0.14 -12.19
C ASP A 334 16.15 -0.51 -12.10
N GLU A 335 15.99 -1.69 -12.71
CA GLU A 335 14.72 -2.43 -12.76
C GLU A 335 14.20 -2.92 -11.40
N ARG A 336 14.97 -2.77 -10.32
CA ARG A 336 14.53 -3.10 -8.96
C ARG A 336 13.68 -2.01 -8.31
N PHE A 337 13.50 -0.88 -9.00
CA PHE A 337 12.69 0.24 -8.56
C PHE A 337 11.51 0.45 -9.49
N ASP A 338 10.48 1.14 -9.02
CA ASP A 338 9.34 1.56 -9.84
C ASP A 338 9.82 2.31 -11.10
N PRO A 339 9.21 2.10 -12.28
CA PRO A 339 9.59 2.80 -13.52
C PRO A 339 9.60 4.33 -13.41
N ASN A 340 8.83 4.89 -12.48
CA ASN A 340 8.75 6.32 -12.21
C ASN A 340 9.66 6.80 -11.07
N ASP A 341 10.22 5.90 -10.25
CA ASP A 341 11.29 6.24 -9.31
C ASP A 341 12.59 6.46 -10.10
N HIS A 342 13.01 7.73 -10.13
CA HIS A 342 14.22 8.18 -10.79
C HIS A 342 15.12 8.91 -9.79
N LEU A 343 16.43 8.89 -10.03
CA LEU A 343 17.33 9.82 -9.35
C LEU A 343 16.93 11.24 -9.75
N THR A 344 16.49 12.04 -8.79
CA THR A 344 15.92 13.36 -9.01
C THR A 344 16.67 14.39 -8.18
N PHE A 345 16.92 15.55 -8.79
CA PHE A 345 17.57 16.69 -8.17
C PHE A 345 16.78 17.96 -8.48
N HIS A 346 16.83 18.93 -7.56
CA HIS A 346 16.30 20.27 -7.79
C HIS A 346 17.46 21.17 -8.25
N LEU A 347 17.36 21.70 -9.47
CA LEU A 347 18.38 22.52 -10.12
C LEU A 347 17.79 23.88 -10.51
N LYS A 348 18.63 24.92 -10.60
CA LYS A 348 18.18 26.24 -11.07
C LYS A 348 17.83 26.19 -12.54
N GLN A 349 16.64 26.66 -12.89
CA GLN A 349 16.17 26.76 -14.26
C GLN A 349 17.09 27.68 -15.07
N GLY A 350 17.50 27.24 -16.26
CA GLY A 350 18.37 28.00 -17.16
C GLY A 350 19.86 28.01 -16.77
N GLN A 351 20.25 27.47 -15.62
CA GLN A 351 21.66 27.37 -15.23
C GLN A 351 22.32 26.12 -15.85
N SER A 352 23.54 26.26 -16.38
CA SER A 352 24.29 25.12 -16.91
C SER A 352 24.96 24.30 -15.80
N TYR A 353 24.98 22.98 -15.98
CA TYR A 353 25.62 22.01 -15.09
C TYR A 353 26.42 20.98 -15.89
N ASP A 354 27.57 20.60 -15.35
CA ASP A 354 28.42 19.52 -15.89
C ASP A 354 28.14 18.21 -15.16
N LEU A 355 27.74 17.19 -15.93
CA LEU A 355 27.42 15.85 -15.44
C LEU A 355 28.58 14.90 -15.69
N ASP A 356 28.87 14.04 -14.71
CA ASP A 356 29.75 12.88 -14.84
C ASP A 356 28.97 11.63 -14.41
N LEU A 357 28.59 10.81 -15.40
CA LEU A 357 27.88 9.55 -15.19
C LEU A 357 28.88 8.39 -15.34
N ARG A 358 28.91 7.46 -14.39
CA ARG A 358 29.83 6.32 -14.37
C ARG A 358 29.09 5.01 -14.17
N TRP A 359 29.44 4.03 -15.00
CA TRP A 359 28.88 2.69 -14.91
C TRP A 359 29.88 1.65 -15.44
N SER A 360 30.15 0.61 -14.65
CA SER A 360 30.97 -0.54 -15.05
C SER A 360 32.33 -0.18 -15.69
N GLY A 361 33.06 0.80 -15.13
CA GLY A 361 34.36 1.25 -15.65
C GLY A 361 34.29 2.14 -16.90
N GLN A 362 33.08 2.54 -17.32
CA GLN A 362 32.84 3.48 -18.40
C GLN A 362 32.25 4.78 -17.83
N ARG A 363 32.39 5.90 -18.56
CA ARG A 363 31.88 7.22 -18.20
C ARG A 363 31.23 7.94 -19.37
N LEU A 364 30.31 8.84 -19.05
CA LEU A 364 29.79 9.87 -19.94
C LEU A 364 29.91 11.22 -19.25
N SER A 365 30.49 12.20 -19.94
CA SER A 365 30.47 13.60 -19.50
C SER A 365 29.58 14.41 -20.43
N LYS A 366 28.64 15.16 -19.86
CA LYS A 366 27.66 15.95 -20.62
C LYS A 366 27.32 17.22 -19.88
N ARG A 367 27.21 18.34 -20.60
CA ARG A 367 26.64 19.57 -20.08
C ARG A 367 25.13 19.58 -20.30
N ILE A 368 24.37 20.02 -19.31
CA ILE A 368 22.93 20.24 -19.41
C ILE A 368 22.55 21.63 -18.95
N THR A 369 21.44 22.14 -19.47
CA THR A 369 20.73 23.32 -18.96
C THR A 369 19.28 22.89 -18.75
N PRO A 370 18.80 22.78 -17.50
CA PRO A 370 17.43 22.38 -17.22
C PRO A 370 16.51 23.57 -17.47
N GLU A 371 15.60 23.44 -18.43
CA GLU A 371 14.71 24.52 -18.86
C GLU A 371 13.26 24.30 -18.43
N LYS A 372 12.88 23.05 -18.11
CA LYS A 372 11.50 22.67 -17.83
C LYS A 372 11.41 21.70 -16.65
N GLU A 373 10.41 21.90 -15.80
CA GLU A 373 10.04 21.00 -14.69
C GLU A 373 9.75 19.57 -15.20
N GLY A 374 10.20 18.56 -14.45
CA GLY A 374 9.85 17.17 -14.68
C GLY A 374 10.57 16.49 -15.85
N VAL A 375 11.60 17.13 -16.44
CA VAL A 375 12.39 16.52 -17.52
C VAL A 375 13.18 15.32 -17.01
N VAL A 376 13.09 14.21 -17.74
CA VAL A 376 13.89 13.00 -17.50
C VAL A 376 15.04 12.92 -18.51
N TYR A 377 16.24 13.27 -18.07
CA TYR A 377 17.47 13.08 -18.86
C TYR A 377 17.79 11.59 -18.99
N THR A 378 17.62 11.07 -20.20
CA THR A 378 17.87 9.66 -20.53
C THR A 378 19.22 9.51 -21.23
N PHE A 379 20.14 8.81 -20.58
CA PHE A 379 21.42 8.40 -21.16
C PHE A 379 21.33 6.95 -21.63
N ARG A 380 22.08 6.62 -22.67
CA ARG A 380 22.11 5.29 -23.28
C ARG A 380 23.46 4.66 -23.03
N ARG A 381 23.48 3.37 -22.69
CA ARG A 381 24.70 2.60 -22.42
C ARG A 381 25.76 2.76 -23.52
N ARG A 382 25.34 2.80 -24.78
CA ARG A 382 26.24 2.97 -25.94
C ARG A 382 26.97 4.32 -26.01
N GLU A 383 26.52 5.32 -25.27
CA GLU A 383 27.13 6.65 -25.21
C GLU A 383 28.32 6.70 -24.24
N LEU A 384 28.50 5.68 -23.39
CA LEU A 384 29.56 5.64 -22.39
C LEU A 384 30.89 5.22 -23.04
N GLN A 385 31.97 5.89 -22.62
CA GLN A 385 33.33 5.63 -23.07
C GLN A 385 34.16 4.99 -21.94
N PRO A 386 35.16 4.14 -22.23
CA PRO A 386 36.05 3.60 -21.20
C PRO A 386 36.70 4.69 -20.37
N ILE A 387 36.76 4.52 -19.05
CA ILE A 387 37.55 5.40 -18.19
C ILE A 387 39.03 5.05 -18.42
N PRO A 388 39.90 6.01 -18.82
CA PRO A 388 41.32 5.74 -18.99
C PRO A 388 41.89 5.18 -17.68
N LYS A 389 42.57 4.04 -17.74
CA LYS A 389 43.37 3.57 -16.61
C LYS A 389 44.44 4.65 -16.36
N LYS A 390 44.54 5.17 -15.13
CA LYS A 390 45.69 6.01 -14.78
C LYS A 390 46.96 5.18 -15.03
N PRO A 391 47.98 5.74 -15.69
CA PRO A 391 49.25 5.07 -15.90
C PRO A 391 49.90 4.68 -14.57
#